data_AF-A0A1I5C9F5-F1
#
_entry.id   AF-A0A1I5C9F5-F1
#
_cell.length_a   1.000
_cell.length_b   1.000
_cell.length_c   1.000
_cell.angle_alpha   90.00
_cell.angle_beta   90.00
_cell.angle_gamma   90.00
#
_symmetry.space_group_name_H-M   'P 1'
#
loop_
_entity.id
_entity.type
_entity.pdbx_description
1 polymer ?
#
loop_
_entity_poly.entity_id
_entity_poly.type
_entity_poly.pdbx_seq_one_letter_code
_entity_poly.pdbx_strand_id
1 'polypeptide(L)'
;MKPTRLLIAALAFAVAFPAFAADPTPEQKAQWAKEAEERLHTDWAYLGRYRDANAALPASVRAQPRIVLIGDSITQGWFDQVPAFFQGGRIGRGIGGQTTPQMLVRFPADVIALKPAVVQIMAGTNDIAFNTGPMTPDESKANIRAMTELAQANGIRVILASIPPADQYPWRPGLDTGSKIVAMNAWLKGYAAATGSTYADYWSALVAPGTTGMRTGLSSDHVHPTPAGYAVMAPVAERAFKAALAKPAPTRAIIAR
;
A
#
# COMPACT_ATOMS: atom_id res chain seq x y z
N MET A 1 -64.95 0.01 -31.26
CA MET A 1 -63.76 -0.47 -30.52
C MET A 1 -62.56 0.38 -30.95
N LYS A 2 -62.07 1.28 -30.10
CA LYS A 2 -60.91 2.14 -30.38
C LYS A 2 -59.65 1.47 -29.80
N PRO A 3 -58.51 1.41 -30.51
CA PRO A 3 -57.32 0.74 -30.02
C PRO A 3 -56.57 1.63 -29.02
N THR A 4 -56.31 1.08 -27.84
CA THR A 4 -55.52 1.72 -26.79
C THR A 4 -54.04 1.69 -27.18
N ARG A 5 -53.42 2.86 -27.42
CA ARG A 5 -51.97 2.98 -27.59
C ARG A 5 -51.31 2.94 -26.22
N LEU A 6 -50.57 1.87 -25.93
CA LEU A 6 -49.71 1.76 -24.75
C LEU A 6 -48.43 2.57 -25.01
N LEU A 7 -48.27 3.70 -24.31
CA LEU A 7 -47.00 4.45 -24.27
C LEU A 7 -46.06 3.74 -23.30
N ILE A 8 -45.02 3.08 -23.84
CA ILE A 8 -43.90 2.57 -23.05
C ILE A 8 -43.00 3.77 -22.74
N ALA A 9 -43.05 4.26 -21.50
CA ALA A 9 -42.09 5.24 -21.00
C ALA A 9 -40.74 4.53 -20.79
N ALA A 10 -39.77 4.81 -21.66
CA ALA A 10 -38.39 4.38 -21.47
C ALA A 10 -37.79 5.17 -20.30
N LEU A 11 -37.69 4.53 -19.13
CA LEU A 11 -36.98 5.08 -17.99
C LEU A 11 -35.47 4.99 -18.25
N ALA A 12 -34.86 6.10 -18.68
CA ALA A 12 -33.41 6.20 -18.80
C ALA A 12 -32.81 6.20 -17.38
N PHE A 13 -32.23 5.07 -16.97
CA PHE A 13 -31.37 5.03 -15.78
C PHE A 13 -30.08 5.81 -16.09
N ALA A 14 -30.02 7.06 -15.66
CA ALA A 14 -28.78 7.81 -15.60
C ALA A 14 -27.87 7.16 -14.56
N VAL A 15 -26.87 6.40 -15.01
CA VAL A 15 -25.80 5.92 -14.16
C VAL A 15 -24.96 7.15 -13.78
N ALA A 16 -25.18 7.66 -12.56
CA ALA A 16 -24.33 8.70 -11.99
C ALA A 16 -22.93 8.11 -11.77
N PHE A 17 -21.96 8.56 -12.57
CA PHE A 17 -20.56 8.32 -12.27
C PHE A 17 -20.21 8.98 -10.93
N PRO A 18 -19.43 8.34 -10.05
CA PRO A 18 -18.99 8.99 -8.84
C PRO A 18 -18.17 10.22 -9.24
N ALA A 19 -18.57 11.38 -8.72
CA ALA A 19 -17.81 12.60 -8.89
C ALA A 19 -16.40 12.34 -8.35
N PHE A 20 -15.37 12.58 -9.17
CA PHE A 20 -14.00 12.71 -8.67
C PHE A 20 -14.03 13.73 -7.53
N ALA A 21 -13.37 13.41 -6.41
CA ALA A 21 -13.25 14.35 -5.32
C ALA A 21 -12.72 15.68 -5.87
N ALA A 22 -13.43 16.78 -5.59
CA ALA A 22 -13.02 18.10 -6.03
C ALA A 22 -11.61 18.42 -5.51
N ASP A 23 -10.84 19.19 -6.28
CA ASP A 23 -9.54 19.66 -5.81
C ASP A 23 -9.71 20.42 -4.47
N PRO A 24 -8.83 20.18 -3.50
CA PRO A 24 -8.96 20.80 -2.18
C PRO A 24 -8.79 22.31 -2.28
N THR A 25 -9.61 23.05 -1.52
CA THR A 25 -9.57 24.51 -1.48
C THR A 25 -8.24 25.01 -0.89
N PRO A 26 -7.84 26.27 -1.13
CA PRO A 26 -6.67 26.86 -0.49
C PRO A 26 -6.68 26.74 1.03
N GLU A 27 -7.85 26.92 1.65
CA GLU A 27 -8.03 26.80 3.11
C GLU A 27 -7.80 25.36 3.58
N GLN A 28 -8.33 24.37 2.85
CA GLN A 28 -8.09 22.96 3.15
C GLN A 28 -6.60 22.61 3.04
N LYS A 29 -5.92 23.09 1.99
CA LYS A 29 -4.48 22.91 1.81
C LYS A 29 -3.68 23.55 2.95
N ALA A 30 -4.03 24.77 3.36
CA ALA A 30 -3.38 25.46 4.48
C ALA A 30 -3.58 24.72 5.80
N GLN A 31 -4.80 24.24 6.05
CA GLN A 31 -5.10 23.44 7.24
C GLN A 31 -4.30 22.15 7.27
N TRP A 32 -4.22 21.41 6.17
CA TRP A 32 -3.42 20.18 6.10
C TRP A 32 -1.92 20.44 6.26
N ALA A 33 -1.41 21.56 5.75
CA ALA A 33 -0.02 21.95 5.95
C ALA A 33 0.27 22.22 7.43
N LYS A 34 -0.63 22.93 8.11
CA LYS A 34 -0.54 23.17 9.56
C LYS A 34 -0.58 21.86 10.35
N GLU A 35 -1.52 20.97 10.06
CA GLU A 35 -1.62 19.66 10.70
C GLU A 35 -0.38 18.79 10.43
N ALA A 36 0.18 18.85 9.23
CA ALA A 36 1.41 18.14 8.88
C ALA A 36 2.61 18.64 9.69
N GLU A 37 2.74 19.96 9.87
CA GLU A 37 3.78 20.57 10.69
C GLU A 37 3.61 20.22 12.16
N GLU A 38 2.42 20.37 12.73
CA GLU A 38 2.15 19.98 14.13
C GLU A 38 2.45 18.49 14.36
N ARG A 39 2.08 17.63 13.40
CA ARG A 39 2.34 16.20 13.46
C ARG A 39 3.84 15.88 13.40
N LEU A 40 4.64 16.62 12.63
CA LEU A 40 6.10 16.44 12.59
C LEU A 40 6.72 16.53 14.00
N HIS A 41 6.18 17.40 14.86
CA HIS A 41 6.69 17.62 16.23
C HIS A 41 6.04 16.74 17.29
N THR A 42 4.85 16.19 17.04
CA THR A 42 4.03 15.54 18.09
C THR A 42 3.71 14.07 17.83
N ASP A 43 3.64 13.65 16.56
CA ASP A 43 3.31 12.28 16.15
C ASP A 43 3.90 11.99 14.77
N TRP A 44 5.24 12.07 14.67
CA TRP A 44 5.97 12.05 13.39
C TRP A 44 5.62 10.85 12.48
N ALA A 45 5.42 9.66 13.06
CA ALA A 45 5.04 8.45 12.34
C ALA A 45 3.51 8.29 12.14
N TYR A 46 2.73 9.24 12.64
CA TYR A 46 1.28 9.30 12.60
C TYR A 46 0.58 8.09 13.26
N LEU A 47 1.02 7.69 14.46
CA LEU A 47 0.44 6.59 15.24
C LEU A 47 -1.06 6.80 15.54
N GLY A 48 -1.52 8.05 15.58
CA GLY A 48 -2.94 8.38 15.74
C GLY A 48 -3.82 7.96 14.56
N ARG A 49 -3.27 7.86 13.33
CA ARG A 49 -4.05 7.72 12.09
C ARG A 49 -5.00 6.53 12.07
N TYR A 50 -4.57 5.41 12.63
CA TYR A 50 -5.31 4.15 12.63
C TYR A 50 -5.65 3.66 14.04
N ARG A 51 -5.40 4.44 15.10
CA ARG A 51 -5.61 4.01 16.49
C ARG A 51 -7.03 3.48 16.73
N ASP A 52 -8.03 4.28 16.40
CA ASP A 52 -9.43 3.92 16.63
C ASP A 52 -9.89 2.82 15.66
N ALA A 53 -9.43 2.89 14.40
CA ALA A 53 -9.69 1.87 13.41
C ALA A 53 -9.08 0.50 13.80
N ASN A 54 -7.91 0.49 14.45
CA ASN A 54 -7.27 -0.71 14.99
C ASN A 54 -8.07 -1.27 16.16
N ALA A 55 -8.51 -0.41 17.09
CA ALA A 55 -9.31 -0.80 18.26
C ALA A 55 -10.70 -1.36 17.87
N ALA A 56 -11.29 -0.86 16.79
CA ALA A 56 -12.58 -1.30 16.29
C ALA A 56 -12.54 -2.62 15.49
N LEU A 57 -11.36 -3.19 15.23
CA LEU A 57 -11.27 -4.44 14.46
C LEU A 57 -11.86 -5.61 15.25
N PRO A 58 -12.72 -6.43 14.63
CA PRO A 58 -13.24 -7.63 15.27
C PRO A 58 -12.11 -8.63 15.54
N ALA A 59 -12.35 -9.61 16.41
CA ALA A 59 -11.42 -10.72 16.57
C ALA A 59 -11.18 -11.44 15.22
N SER A 60 -9.94 -11.86 14.96
CA SER A 60 -9.63 -12.63 13.76
C SER A 60 -10.29 -14.01 13.85
N VAL A 61 -11.01 -14.42 12.80
CA VAL A 61 -11.61 -15.75 12.70
C VAL A 61 -10.80 -16.64 11.77
N ARG A 62 -10.65 -17.93 12.10
CA ARG A 62 -9.81 -18.88 11.34
C ARG A 62 -10.23 -19.00 9.87
N ALA A 63 -11.53 -18.88 9.60
CA ALA A 63 -12.09 -18.96 8.24
C ALA A 63 -11.70 -17.77 7.34
N GLN A 64 -11.29 -16.63 7.92
CA GLN A 64 -10.86 -15.45 7.19
C GLN A 64 -9.55 -14.93 7.80
N PRO A 65 -8.40 -15.52 7.41
CA PRO A 65 -7.10 -15.09 7.90
C PRO A 65 -6.89 -13.60 7.62
N ARG A 66 -6.49 -12.86 8.66
CA ARG A 66 -6.22 -11.43 8.53
C ARG A 66 -4.95 -11.19 7.72
N ILE A 67 -5.03 -10.34 6.71
CA ILE A 67 -3.90 -9.89 5.89
C ILE A 67 -3.78 -8.39 6.02
N VAL A 68 -2.66 -7.91 6.55
CA VAL A 68 -2.38 -6.47 6.64
C VAL A 68 -1.53 -6.05 5.44
N LEU A 69 -1.95 -5.01 4.74
CA LEU A 69 -1.16 -4.34 3.70
C LEU A 69 -0.65 -3.03 4.29
N ILE A 70 0.64 -2.97 4.62
CA ILE A 70 1.29 -1.76 5.10
C ILE A 70 2.07 -1.11 3.97
N GLY A 71 1.97 0.22 3.87
CA GLY A 71 2.68 0.98 2.87
C GLY A 71 2.42 2.48 2.94
N ASP A 72 2.60 3.12 1.80
CA ASP A 72 2.52 4.57 1.63
C ASP A 72 1.21 4.99 0.92
N SER A 73 1.27 6.07 0.14
CA SER A 73 0.17 6.59 -0.68
C SER A 73 -0.36 5.58 -1.70
N ILE A 74 0.47 4.66 -2.20
CA ILE A 74 0.02 3.64 -3.16
C ILE A 74 -0.88 2.62 -2.44
N THR A 75 -0.52 2.22 -1.22
CA THR A 75 -1.40 1.35 -0.40
C THR A 75 -2.66 2.09 0.06
N GLN A 76 -2.53 3.36 0.44
CA GLN A 76 -3.67 4.18 0.83
C GLN A 76 -4.66 4.34 -0.33
N GLY A 77 -4.16 4.75 -1.50
CA GLY A 77 -4.94 4.94 -2.72
C GLY A 77 -5.64 3.67 -3.18
N TRP A 78 -5.05 2.49 -2.95
CA TRP A 78 -5.72 1.23 -3.26
C TRP A 78 -7.00 1.07 -2.44
N PHE A 79 -6.95 1.31 -1.13
CA PHE A 79 -8.13 1.22 -0.28
C PHE A 79 -9.15 2.30 -0.61
N ASP A 80 -8.70 3.54 -0.86
CA ASP A 80 -9.58 4.67 -1.15
C ASP A 80 -10.29 4.50 -2.51
N GLN A 81 -9.60 3.99 -3.54
CA GLN A 81 -10.14 3.86 -4.89
C GLN A 81 -10.82 2.51 -5.17
N VAL A 82 -10.39 1.44 -4.49
CA VAL A 82 -10.91 0.07 -4.71
C VAL A 82 -11.22 -0.59 -3.36
N PRO A 83 -12.16 -0.05 -2.56
CA PRO A 83 -12.44 -0.55 -1.21
C PRO A 83 -12.92 -2.01 -1.20
N ALA A 84 -13.54 -2.48 -2.29
CA ALA A 84 -13.93 -3.87 -2.46
C ALA A 84 -12.75 -4.85 -2.38
N PHE A 85 -11.54 -4.44 -2.78
CA PHE A 85 -10.34 -5.27 -2.66
C PHE A 85 -9.96 -5.55 -1.20
N PHE A 86 -10.38 -4.70 -0.25
CA PHE A 86 -10.08 -4.82 1.17
C PHE A 86 -11.16 -5.54 1.98
N GLN A 87 -12.10 -6.20 1.31
CA GLN A 87 -13.04 -7.12 1.96
C GLN A 87 -12.35 -8.46 2.32
N GLY A 88 -13.03 -9.32 3.08
CA GLY A 88 -12.56 -10.69 3.35
C GLY A 88 -11.30 -10.78 4.24
N GLY A 89 -11.18 -9.90 5.23
CA GLY A 89 -10.08 -9.95 6.22
C GLY A 89 -8.81 -9.18 5.83
N ARG A 90 -8.85 -8.42 4.75
CA ARG A 90 -7.74 -7.56 4.30
C ARG A 90 -7.83 -6.19 4.96
N ILE A 91 -6.69 -5.67 5.40
CA ILE A 91 -6.64 -4.43 6.19
C ILE A 91 -5.59 -3.51 5.59
N GLY A 92 -6.03 -2.37 5.06
CA GLY A 92 -5.15 -1.33 4.55
C GLY A 92 -4.58 -0.47 5.67
N ARG A 93 -3.25 -0.38 5.72
CA ARG A 93 -2.47 0.50 6.62
C ARG A 93 -1.50 1.33 5.80
N GLY A 94 -2.01 1.97 4.75
CA GLY A 94 -1.26 2.90 3.89
C GLY A 94 -1.38 4.32 4.40
N ILE A 95 -0.29 5.08 4.46
CA ILE A 95 -0.33 6.50 4.82
C ILE A 95 0.47 7.30 3.78
N GLY A 96 -0.20 8.26 3.13
CA GLY A 96 0.38 9.07 2.08
C GLY A 96 1.68 9.76 2.49
N GLY A 97 2.65 9.74 1.58
CA GLY A 97 3.95 10.39 1.76
C GLY A 97 4.93 9.70 2.70
N GLN A 98 4.52 8.66 3.44
CA GLN A 98 5.39 8.01 4.42
C GLN A 98 6.53 7.22 3.79
N THR A 99 7.66 7.19 4.50
CA THR A 99 8.87 6.42 4.18
C THR A 99 9.02 5.21 5.09
N THR A 100 9.96 4.32 4.79
CA THR A 100 10.23 3.12 5.61
C THR A 100 10.49 3.38 7.10
N PRO A 101 11.19 4.44 7.58
CA PRO A 101 11.37 4.64 9.01
C PRO A 101 10.06 4.97 9.74
N GLN A 102 9.14 5.71 9.13
CA GLN A 102 7.81 5.94 9.71
C GLN A 102 6.99 4.65 9.76
N MET A 103 7.05 3.85 8.69
CA MET A 103 6.39 2.53 8.66
C MET A 103 6.93 1.61 9.75
N LEU A 104 8.25 1.62 10.00
CA LEU A 104 8.88 0.85 11.07
C LEU A 104 8.36 1.28 12.45
N VAL A 105 8.29 2.59 12.73
CA VAL A 105 7.79 3.11 14.01
C VAL A 105 6.35 2.68 14.29
N ARG A 106 5.48 2.69 13.28
CA ARG A 106 4.07 2.27 13.43
C ARG A 106 3.83 0.77 13.26
N PHE A 107 4.82 -0.01 12.86
CA PHE A 107 4.70 -1.44 12.61
C PHE A 107 4.14 -2.24 13.81
N PRO A 108 4.54 -1.96 15.07
CA PRO A 108 3.96 -2.64 16.22
C PRO A 108 2.44 -2.43 16.35
N ALA A 109 1.97 -1.19 16.17
CA ALA A 109 0.55 -0.85 16.34
C ALA A 109 -0.30 -1.28 15.13
N ASP A 110 0.20 -1.03 13.91
CA ASP A 110 -0.56 -1.21 12.67
C ASP A 110 -0.42 -2.62 12.08
N VAL A 111 0.52 -3.44 12.56
CA VAL A 111 0.72 -4.81 12.07
C VAL A 111 0.69 -5.80 13.23
N ILE A 112 1.64 -5.73 14.15
CA ILE A 112 1.84 -6.80 15.15
C ILE A 112 0.64 -6.92 16.09
N ALA A 113 0.15 -5.80 16.63
CA ALA A 113 -1.00 -5.78 17.54
C ALA A 113 -2.27 -6.35 16.88
N LEU A 114 -2.36 -6.26 15.55
CA LEU A 114 -3.47 -6.80 14.77
C LEU A 114 -3.37 -8.32 14.58
N LYS A 115 -2.28 -8.97 14.97
CA LYS A 115 -2.08 -10.43 14.89
C LYS A 115 -2.46 -11.04 13.52
N PRO A 116 -2.02 -10.46 12.38
CA PRO A 116 -2.35 -11.00 11.08
C PRO A 116 -1.68 -12.35 10.83
N ALA A 117 -2.25 -13.14 9.92
CA ALA A 117 -1.58 -14.33 9.40
C ALA A 117 -0.46 -13.96 8.42
N VAL A 118 -0.62 -12.83 7.72
CA VAL A 118 0.28 -12.31 6.69
C VAL A 118 0.36 -10.79 6.77
N VAL A 119 1.55 -10.24 6.60
CA VAL A 119 1.75 -8.81 6.27
C VAL A 119 2.37 -8.69 4.88
N GLN A 120 1.82 -7.81 4.06
CA GLN A 120 2.46 -7.32 2.84
C GLN A 120 3.07 -5.96 3.10
N ILE A 121 4.36 -5.82 2.80
CA ILE A 121 5.12 -4.58 2.91
C ILE A 121 5.40 -4.07 1.50
N MET A 122 4.84 -2.92 1.15
CA MET A 122 5.14 -2.18 -0.08
C MET A 122 5.65 -0.79 0.33
N ALA A 123 6.95 -0.58 0.23
CA ALA A 123 7.62 0.60 0.77
C ALA A 123 8.89 0.93 -0.01
N GLY A 124 9.30 2.20 0.04
CA GLY A 124 10.57 2.68 -0.50
C GLY A 124 10.45 3.77 -1.57
N THR A 125 9.26 4.00 -2.15
CA THR A 125 9.10 5.05 -3.18
C THR A 125 9.40 6.45 -2.62
N ASN A 126 8.90 6.74 -1.42
CA ASN A 126 9.08 8.04 -0.77
C ASN A 126 10.47 8.18 -0.12
N ASP A 127 11.14 7.07 0.17
CA ASP A 127 12.53 7.06 0.61
C ASP A 127 13.44 7.55 -0.53
N ILE A 128 13.21 7.03 -1.74
CA ILE A 128 13.91 7.48 -2.97
C ILE A 128 13.61 8.96 -3.25
N ALA A 129 12.39 9.41 -2.95
CA ALA A 129 11.98 10.82 -3.06
C ALA A 129 12.46 11.72 -1.90
N PHE A 130 13.18 11.18 -0.91
CA PHE A 130 13.66 11.92 0.27
C PHE A 130 12.57 12.63 1.07
N ASN A 131 11.38 12.04 1.18
CA ASN A 131 10.25 12.68 1.88
C ASN A 131 10.51 12.91 3.38
N THR A 132 11.36 12.11 4.01
CA THR A 132 11.81 12.29 5.40
C THR A 132 13.26 12.78 5.49
N GLY A 133 13.75 13.46 4.45
CA GLY A 133 15.13 13.92 4.34
C GLY A 133 16.03 12.96 3.56
N PRO A 134 17.33 13.29 3.44
CA PRO A 134 18.32 12.45 2.75
C PRO A 134 18.35 11.04 3.33
N MET A 135 18.30 10.04 2.46
CA MET A 135 18.27 8.64 2.86
C MET A 135 19.03 7.77 1.87
N THR A 136 19.93 6.95 2.38
CA THR A 136 20.68 5.97 1.60
C THR A 136 19.81 4.73 1.33
N PRO A 137 20.06 4.00 0.24
CA PRO A 137 19.38 2.72 0.00
C PRO A 137 19.55 1.74 1.17
N ASP A 138 20.69 1.75 1.86
CA ASP A 138 20.97 0.81 2.95
C ASP A 138 20.16 1.10 4.21
N GLU A 139 19.83 2.36 4.50
CA GLU A 139 18.90 2.73 5.57
C GLU A 139 17.49 2.20 5.27
N SER A 140 17.01 2.33 4.04
CA SER A 140 15.69 1.79 3.66
C SER A 140 15.68 0.26 3.75
N LYS A 141 16.75 -0.39 3.30
CA LYS A 141 16.93 -1.85 3.46
C LYS A 141 16.94 -2.25 4.93
N ALA A 142 17.61 -1.51 5.81
CA ALA A 142 17.65 -1.79 7.24
C ALA A 142 16.26 -1.73 7.89
N ASN A 143 15.46 -0.71 7.55
CA ASN A 143 14.08 -0.61 8.04
C ASN A 143 13.20 -1.78 7.56
N ILE A 144 13.34 -2.19 6.29
CA ILE A 144 12.59 -3.32 5.74
C ILE A 144 13.03 -4.64 6.37
N ARG A 145 14.33 -4.83 6.65
CA ARG A 145 14.83 -5.97 7.42
C ARG A 145 14.21 -6.01 8.82
N ALA A 146 14.24 -4.89 9.54
CA ALA A 146 13.68 -4.78 10.87
C ALA A 146 12.18 -5.12 10.89
N MET A 147 11.37 -4.57 9.96
CA MET A 147 9.95 -4.92 9.84
C MET A 147 9.73 -6.41 9.53
N THR A 148 10.58 -6.99 8.68
CA THR A 148 10.52 -8.42 8.33
C THR A 148 10.81 -9.30 9.54
N GLU A 149 11.89 -9.01 10.27
CA GLU A 149 12.30 -9.73 11.48
C GLU A 149 11.24 -9.60 12.58
N LEU A 150 10.72 -8.40 12.81
CA LEU A 150 9.64 -8.13 13.76
C LEU A 150 8.38 -8.94 13.44
N ALA A 151 7.99 -9.02 12.16
CA ALA A 151 6.85 -9.83 11.73
C ALA A 151 7.09 -11.32 11.97
N GLN A 152 8.23 -11.84 11.51
CA GLN A 152 8.57 -13.26 11.64
C GLN A 152 8.69 -13.68 13.11
N ALA A 153 9.31 -12.87 13.96
CA ALA A 153 9.38 -13.09 15.41
C ALA A 153 8.00 -13.18 16.07
N ASN A 154 6.98 -12.54 15.48
CA ASN A 154 5.58 -12.59 15.94
C ASN A 154 4.74 -13.67 15.23
N GLY A 155 5.38 -14.55 14.45
CA GLY A 155 4.72 -15.65 13.72
C GLY A 155 3.90 -15.18 12.52
N ILE A 156 4.20 -13.99 12.00
CA ILE A 156 3.52 -13.37 10.86
C ILE A 156 4.33 -13.69 9.61
N ARG A 157 3.67 -14.20 8.57
CA ARG A 157 4.30 -14.42 7.27
C ARG A 157 4.49 -13.10 6.54
N VAL A 158 5.61 -12.94 5.85
CA VAL A 158 5.94 -11.69 5.17
C VAL A 158 5.82 -11.85 3.67
N ILE A 159 5.16 -10.89 3.03
CA ILE A 159 5.23 -10.61 1.60
C ILE A 159 6.00 -9.31 1.42
N LEU A 160 7.10 -9.35 0.70
CA LEU A 160 7.81 -8.17 0.23
C LEU A 160 7.32 -7.86 -1.18
N ALA A 161 6.68 -6.71 -1.37
CA ALA A 161 6.19 -6.28 -2.67
C ALA A 161 7.22 -5.40 -3.36
N SER A 162 7.35 -5.53 -4.69
CA SER A 162 8.11 -4.54 -5.44
C SER A 162 7.47 -3.16 -5.34
N ILE A 163 8.33 -2.15 -5.28
CA ILE A 163 7.96 -0.77 -5.51
C ILE A 163 7.45 -0.68 -6.96
N PRO A 164 6.23 -0.15 -7.19
CA PRO A 164 5.71 0.05 -8.53
C PRO A 164 6.61 0.94 -9.40
N PRO A 165 6.51 0.84 -10.74
CA PRO A 165 7.30 1.67 -11.64
C PRO A 165 6.93 3.14 -11.52
N ALA A 166 7.96 3.99 -11.51
CA ALA A 166 7.83 5.43 -11.67
C ALA A 166 9.01 5.92 -12.52
N ASP A 167 8.73 6.73 -13.53
CA ASP A 167 9.75 7.40 -14.34
C ASP A 167 10.14 8.76 -13.75
N GLN A 168 9.24 9.38 -12.99
CA GLN A 168 9.48 10.64 -12.28
C GLN A 168 8.62 10.79 -11.03
N TYR A 169 9.08 11.62 -10.09
CA TYR A 169 8.30 12.12 -8.97
C TYR A 169 7.93 13.58 -9.23
N PRO A 170 6.66 13.91 -9.60
CA PRO A 170 6.28 15.29 -9.90
C PRO A 170 6.56 16.28 -8.76
N TRP A 171 6.49 15.83 -7.51
CA TRP A 171 6.78 16.65 -6.32
C TRP A 171 8.28 16.76 -5.99
N ARG A 172 9.14 15.99 -6.67
CA ARG A 172 10.60 15.95 -6.52
C ARG A 172 11.28 15.75 -7.89
N PRO A 173 11.19 16.75 -8.79
CA PRO A 173 11.76 16.64 -10.13
C PRO A 173 13.29 16.52 -10.10
N GLY A 174 13.86 15.86 -11.12
CA GLY A 174 15.31 15.75 -11.31
C GLY A 174 16.00 14.59 -10.59
N LEU A 175 15.26 13.75 -9.85
CA LEU A 175 15.79 12.54 -9.23
C LEU A 175 15.89 11.38 -10.23
N ASP A 176 16.99 10.64 -10.17
CA ASP A 176 17.09 9.32 -10.82
C ASP A 176 16.15 8.33 -10.10
N THR A 177 14.92 8.24 -10.60
CA THR A 177 13.82 7.52 -9.95
C THR A 177 13.81 6.05 -10.37
N GLY A 178 13.69 5.81 -11.66
CA GLY A 178 13.50 4.46 -12.21
C GLY A 178 14.65 3.51 -11.90
N SER A 179 15.90 3.95 -12.04
CA SER A 179 17.07 3.09 -11.80
C SER A 179 17.15 2.67 -10.33
N LYS A 180 16.86 3.59 -9.41
CA LYS A 180 16.86 3.34 -7.96
C LYS A 180 15.75 2.35 -7.58
N ILE A 181 14.57 2.47 -8.18
CA ILE A 181 13.48 1.51 -7.97
C ILE A 181 13.89 0.11 -8.47
N VAL A 182 14.49 0.00 -9.67
CA VAL A 182 14.96 -1.28 -10.20
C VAL A 182 15.99 -1.92 -9.26
N ALA A 183 16.96 -1.15 -8.78
CA ALA A 183 17.97 -1.64 -7.85
C ALA A 183 17.37 -2.10 -6.52
N MET A 184 16.43 -1.33 -5.95
CA MET A 184 15.74 -1.70 -4.72
C MET A 184 14.87 -2.96 -4.89
N ASN A 185 14.15 -3.08 -6.01
CA ASN A 185 13.33 -4.26 -6.32
C ASN A 185 14.16 -5.53 -6.50
N ALA A 186 15.33 -5.42 -7.14
CA ALA A 186 16.27 -6.53 -7.25
C ALA A 186 16.72 -7.01 -5.85
N TRP A 187 17.04 -6.06 -4.96
CA TRP A 187 17.37 -6.39 -3.57
C TRP A 187 16.19 -7.01 -2.82
N LEU A 188 14.98 -6.44 -2.92
CA LEU A 188 13.77 -6.96 -2.26
C LEU A 188 13.48 -8.40 -2.68
N LYS A 189 13.62 -8.72 -3.96
CA LYS A 189 13.44 -10.07 -4.50
C LYS A 189 14.46 -11.05 -3.91
N GLY A 190 15.74 -10.66 -3.88
CA GLY A 190 16.81 -11.47 -3.28
C GLY A 190 16.62 -11.67 -1.78
N TYR A 191 16.27 -10.61 -1.06
CA TYR A 191 16.04 -10.65 0.38
C TYR A 191 14.80 -11.47 0.75
N ALA A 192 13.74 -11.41 -0.05
CA ALA A 192 12.57 -12.26 0.14
C ALA A 192 12.94 -13.75 0.05
N ALA A 193 13.77 -14.12 -0.94
CA ALA A 193 14.26 -15.49 -1.08
C ALA A 193 15.13 -15.91 0.12
N ALA A 194 16.05 -15.05 0.55
CA ALA A 194 16.97 -15.33 1.65
C ALA A 194 16.27 -15.52 3.01
N THR A 195 15.14 -14.85 3.23
CA THR A 195 14.37 -14.90 4.50
C THR A 195 13.19 -15.87 4.46
N GLY A 196 12.98 -16.58 3.35
CA GLY A 196 11.80 -17.42 3.16
C GLY A 196 10.48 -16.64 3.01
N SER A 197 10.54 -15.32 2.88
CA SER A 197 9.39 -14.46 2.59
C SER A 197 8.84 -14.72 1.18
N THR A 198 7.63 -14.27 0.90
CA THR A 198 7.04 -14.30 -0.45
C THR A 198 7.32 -12.97 -1.15
N TYR A 199 7.57 -12.98 -2.46
CA TYR A 199 7.76 -11.76 -3.24
C TYR A 199 6.54 -11.50 -4.13
N ALA A 200 5.99 -10.29 -4.07
CA ALA A 200 4.90 -9.83 -4.94
C ALA A 200 5.46 -8.89 -6.02
N ASP A 201 5.48 -9.34 -7.27
CA ASP A 201 6.10 -8.60 -8.37
C ASP A 201 5.12 -7.65 -9.10
N TYR A 202 4.77 -6.53 -8.48
CA TYR A 202 3.95 -5.48 -9.09
C TYR A 202 4.67 -4.75 -10.22
N TRP A 203 5.99 -4.54 -10.11
CA TRP A 203 6.82 -3.93 -11.14
C TRP A 203 6.56 -4.55 -12.52
N SER A 204 6.76 -5.86 -12.66
CA SER A 204 6.59 -6.56 -13.93
C SER A 204 5.15 -6.48 -14.47
N ALA A 205 4.16 -6.34 -13.59
CA ALA A 205 2.77 -6.20 -13.99
C ALA A 205 2.43 -4.78 -14.48
N LEU A 206 3.16 -3.75 -14.03
CA LEU A 206 2.80 -2.35 -14.28
C LEU A 206 3.68 -1.66 -15.33
N VAL A 207 4.93 -2.07 -15.47
CA VAL A 207 5.95 -1.33 -16.25
C VAL A 207 5.64 -1.32 -17.74
N ALA A 208 5.88 -0.19 -18.40
CA ALA A 208 5.84 -0.09 -19.85
C ALA A 208 7.09 -0.76 -20.47
N PRO A 209 6.95 -1.48 -21.60
CA PRO A 209 8.09 -2.13 -22.24
C PRO A 209 9.21 -1.14 -22.55
N GLY A 210 10.43 -1.45 -22.10
CA GLY A 210 11.62 -0.63 -22.36
C GLY A 210 11.70 0.68 -21.56
N THR A 211 10.83 0.89 -20.56
CA THR A 211 10.85 2.10 -19.71
C THR A 211 10.93 1.74 -18.23
N THR A 212 10.93 2.77 -17.37
CA THR A 212 10.77 2.64 -15.91
C THR A 212 9.44 3.20 -15.41
N GLY A 213 8.57 3.66 -16.31
CA GLY A 213 7.25 4.19 -16.01
C GLY A 213 6.15 3.13 -16.12
N MET A 214 4.97 3.42 -15.58
CA MET A 214 3.82 2.53 -15.75
C MET A 214 3.27 2.59 -17.18
N ARG A 215 2.61 1.53 -17.63
CA ARG A 215 1.85 1.52 -18.89
C ARG A 215 0.78 2.61 -18.89
N THR A 216 0.51 3.17 -20.07
CA THR A 216 -0.50 4.22 -20.27
C THR A 216 -1.84 3.86 -19.62
N GLY A 217 -2.41 4.81 -18.88
CA GLY A 217 -3.69 4.66 -18.19
C GLY A 217 -3.63 3.89 -16.86
N LEU A 218 -2.48 3.30 -16.50
CA LEU A 218 -2.32 2.63 -15.21
C LEU A 218 -1.88 3.54 -14.07
N SER A 219 -1.39 4.75 -14.38
CA SER A 219 -1.07 5.79 -13.39
C SER A 219 -1.68 7.14 -13.78
N SER A 220 -2.07 7.93 -12.78
CA SER A 220 -2.60 9.29 -12.96
C SER A 220 -1.52 10.36 -13.02
N ASP A 221 -0.36 10.10 -12.43
CA ASP A 221 0.67 11.12 -12.16
C ASP A 221 2.10 10.56 -12.22
N HIS A 222 2.29 9.48 -12.98
CA HIS A 222 3.54 8.71 -13.10
C HIS A 222 3.89 7.81 -11.90
N VAL A 223 3.20 7.91 -10.77
CA VAL A 223 3.54 7.18 -9.55
C VAL A 223 2.37 6.40 -8.96
N HIS A 224 1.23 7.05 -8.82
CA HIS A 224 0.05 6.50 -8.16
C HIS A 224 -0.80 5.73 -9.18
N PRO A 225 -1.14 4.46 -8.91
CA PRO A 225 -2.01 3.70 -9.78
C PRO A 225 -3.41 4.30 -9.86
N THR A 226 -4.01 4.23 -11.05
CA THR A 226 -5.45 4.42 -11.27
C THR A 226 -6.22 3.17 -10.81
N PRO A 227 -7.56 3.17 -10.82
CA PRO A 227 -8.32 1.94 -10.58
C PRO A 227 -7.95 0.81 -11.55
N ALA A 228 -7.59 1.13 -12.80
CA ALA A 228 -7.08 0.16 -13.77
C ALA A 228 -5.69 -0.38 -13.38
N GLY A 229 -4.80 0.46 -12.86
CA GLY A 229 -3.53 0.04 -12.30
C GLY A 229 -3.70 -0.92 -11.11
N TYR A 230 -4.58 -0.58 -10.16
CA TYR A 230 -4.89 -1.47 -9.03
C TYR A 230 -5.53 -2.79 -9.48
N ALA A 231 -6.37 -2.77 -10.52
CA ALA A 231 -6.93 -3.99 -11.09
C ALA A 231 -5.84 -4.94 -11.64
N VAL A 232 -4.75 -4.40 -12.19
CA VAL A 232 -3.57 -5.17 -12.62
C VAL A 232 -2.76 -5.69 -11.42
N MET A 233 -2.68 -4.93 -10.34
CA MET A 233 -1.99 -5.35 -9.11
C MET A 233 -2.73 -6.46 -8.36
N ALA A 234 -4.06 -6.45 -8.34
CA ALA A 234 -4.88 -7.39 -7.57
C ALA A 234 -4.52 -8.87 -7.81
N PRO A 235 -4.46 -9.40 -9.05
CA PRO A 235 -4.08 -10.78 -9.28
C PRO A 235 -2.68 -11.16 -8.78
N VAL A 236 -1.73 -10.21 -8.78
CA VAL A 236 -0.38 -10.43 -8.22
C VAL A 236 -0.47 -10.57 -6.70
N ALA A 237 -1.23 -9.70 -6.04
CA ALA A 237 -1.46 -9.74 -4.59
C ALA A 237 -2.13 -11.06 -4.17
N GLU A 238 -3.21 -11.47 -4.85
CA GLU A 238 -3.93 -12.71 -4.55
C GLU A 238 -3.02 -13.95 -4.64
N ARG A 239 -2.18 -14.02 -5.68
CA ARG A 239 -1.20 -15.11 -5.81
C ARG A 239 -0.19 -15.08 -4.66
N ALA A 240 0.30 -13.90 -4.28
CA ALA A 240 1.23 -13.75 -3.17
C ALA A 240 0.59 -14.12 -1.82
N PHE A 241 -0.66 -13.73 -1.58
CA PHE A 241 -1.42 -14.11 -0.38
C PHE A 241 -1.58 -15.62 -0.28
N LYS A 242 -2.03 -16.27 -1.36
CA LYS A 242 -2.15 -17.73 -1.42
C LYS A 242 -0.81 -18.42 -1.17
N ALA A 243 0.26 -17.95 -1.81
CA ALA A 243 1.60 -18.52 -1.66
C ALA A 243 2.15 -18.33 -0.24
N ALA A 244 1.95 -17.17 0.37
CA ALA A 244 2.33 -16.93 1.77
C ALA A 244 1.54 -17.85 2.70
N LEU A 245 0.21 -17.87 2.62
CA LEU A 245 -0.64 -18.69 3.49
C LEU A 245 -0.37 -20.20 3.39
N ALA A 246 0.11 -20.69 2.24
CA ALA A 246 0.52 -22.07 2.07
C ALA A 246 1.83 -22.44 2.81
N LYS A 247 2.66 -21.45 3.16
CA LYS A 247 3.88 -21.69 3.96
C LYS A 247 3.54 -21.92 5.43
N PRO A 248 4.34 -22.70 6.18
CA PRO A 248 4.25 -22.72 7.64
C PRO A 248 4.38 -21.30 8.22
N ALA A 249 3.67 -21.03 9.32
CA ALA A 249 3.88 -19.79 10.05
C ALA A 249 5.30 -19.81 10.66
N PRO A 250 6.03 -18.68 10.66
CA PRO A 250 7.30 -18.61 11.37
C PRO A 250 7.12 -18.96 12.86
N THR A 251 8.10 -19.63 13.45
CA THR A 251 8.10 -19.91 14.89
C THR A 251 8.24 -18.60 15.64
N ARG A 252 7.31 -18.31 16.55
CA ARG A 252 7.41 -17.13 17.42
C ARG A 252 8.67 -17.21 18.25
N ALA A 253 9.46 -16.15 18.24
CA ALA A 253 10.53 -16.01 19.21
C ALA A 253 9.89 -15.91 20.61
N ILE A 254 10.31 -16.77 21.53
CA ILE A 254 9.96 -16.60 22.94
C ILE A 254 10.81 -15.44 23.44
N ILE A 255 10.28 -14.23 23.34
CA ILE A 255 10.86 -13.08 24.04
C ILE A 255 10.39 -13.21 25.48
N ALA A 256 11.31 -13.55 26.40
CA ALA A 256 11.03 -13.51 27.82
C ALA A 256 10.44 -12.13 28.16
N ARG A 257 9.25 -12.14 28.75
CA ARG A 257 8.58 -10.91 29.20
C ARG A 257 9.19 -10.43 30.50
#